data_AF-A0A2V6PC35-F1
#
_entry.id   AF-A0A2V6PC35-F1
#
_cell.length_a   1.000
_cell.length_b   1.000
_cell.length_c   1.000
_cell.angle_alpha   90.00
_cell.angle_beta   90.00
_cell.angle_gamma   90.00
#
_symmetry.space_group_name_H-M   'P 1'
#
loop_
_entity.id
_entity.type
_entity.pdbx_description
1 polymer ?
#
loop_
_entity_poly.entity_id
_entity_poly.type
_entity_poly.pdbx_seq_one_letter_code
_entity_poly.pdbx_strand_id
1 'polypeptide(L)'
;GETAESVFDLPANAPFERRAHAAGVSDAAARRVQEGPRRTETAAHFESPVGVPPTGAREPRALPKVPWPYGGFCLESMEAHGGWISSAVDLARFASALHDPDHGPLLKPQTIQTMHAPPEPPVSRNEDGSLKDHYYGCGWLVRPVGKEGKANYWHTGSLPGTYTLLVRRSDGVSWAVLFNQRSDDDKLPDSEIDPALHRAASAVTEWPKVDLFSQYSRLNR
;
A
#
# COMPACT_ATOMS: atom_id res chain seq x y z
N GLY A 1 14.36 10.41 47.25
CA GLY A 1 13.24 9.59 47.74
C GLY A 1 12.10 9.84 46.80
N GLU A 2 11.85 8.90 45.90
CA GLU A 2 10.87 7.79 46.08
C GLU A 2 9.48 8.30 45.68
N THR A 3 8.99 8.04 44.46
CA THR A 3 8.42 6.78 43.92
C THR A 3 7.22 6.24 44.69
N ALA A 4 6.09 6.15 43.99
CA ALA A 4 5.18 4.98 43.87
C ALA A 4 3.81 5.48 43.38
N GLU A 5 3.00 4.82 42.55
CA GLU A 5 3.02 3.56 41.78
C GLU A 5 1.74 3.64 40.90
N SER A 6 1.75 3.28 39.62
CA SER A 6 1.57 1.92 39.08
C SER A 6 0.24 1.25 39.47
N VAL A 7 -0.71 1.21 38.52
CA VAL A 7 -1.69 0.12 38.32
C VAL A 7 -2.04 0.20 36.82
N PHE A 8 -1.69 -0.71 35.92
CA PHE A 8 -1.70 -2.16 36.00
C PHE A 8 -0.62 -2.77 35.10
N ASP A 9 0.12 -3.72 35.67
CA ASP A 9 0.92 -4.71 34.98
C ASP A 9 0.29 -6.09 35.23
N LEU A 10 0.19 -6.88 34.15
CA LEU A 10 0.19 -8.37 34.06
C LEU A 10 -1.08 -9.21 34.35
N PRO A 11 -1.23 -10.42 33.73
CA PRO A 11 -0.18 -11.22 33.08
C PRO A 11 -0.42 -11.68 31.63
N ALA A 12 0.71 -12.02 31.00
CA ALA A 12 0.81 -12.85 29.81
C ALA A 12 0.27 -14.26 30.06
N ASN A 13 -0.67 -14.68 29.19
CA ASN A 13 -0.99 -16.04 28.73
C ASN A 13 -2.50 -16.20 28.53
N ALA A 14 -2.96 -16.00 27.29
CA ALA A 14 -4.18 -16.60 26.78
C ALA A 14 -3.97 -16.97 25.31
N PRO A 15 -4.37 -18.17 24.87
CA PRO A 15 -4.02 -18.71 23.57
C PRO A 15 -4.74 -17.94 22.46
N PHE A 16 -3.98 -17.54 21.43
CA PHE A 16 -4.51 -17.07 20.16
C PHE A 16 -5.14 -18.26 19.42
N GLU A 17 -6.37 -18.61 19.79
CA GLU A 17 -7.21 -19.49 18.98
C GLU A 17 -8.68 -19.04 18.97
N ARG A 18 -9.24 -19.10 17.76
CA ARG A 18 -10.67 -19.06 17.40
C ARG A 18 -11.38 -17.71 17.47
N ARG A 19 -11.20 -16.95 16.39
CA ARG A 19 -12.31 -16.58 15.49
C ARG A 19 -11.78 -16.22 14.09
N ALA A 20 -11.14 -17.19 13.44
CA ALA A 20 -11.10 -17.19 11.98
C ALA A 20 -12.52 -17.52 11.49
N HIS A 21 -13.37 -16.51 11.38
CA HIS A 21 -14.51 -16.63 10.48
C HIS A 21 -13.91 -16.75 9.08
N ALA A 22 -14.15 -17.91 8.47
CA ALA A 22 -13.63 -18.30 7.17
C ALA A 22 -13.78 -17.17 6.15
N ALA A 23 -12.68 -16.50 5.83
CA ALA A 23 -12.57 -15.75 4.58
C ALA A 23 -12.44 -16.80 3.48
N GLY A 24 -13.59 -17.27 3.00
CA GLY A 24 -13.67 -18.20 1.89
C GLY A 24 -12.97 -17.59 0.68
N VAL A 25 -12.03 -18.34 0.12
CA VAL A 25 -11.48 -18.09 -1.21
C VAL A 25 -12.66 -18.15 -2.17
N SER A 26 -13.14 -16.99 -2.59
CA SER A 26 -14.22 -16.87 -3.55
C SER A 26 -13.60 -16.46 -4.87
N ASP A 27 -13.51 -17.44 -5.76
CA ASP A 27 -13.14 -17.26 -7.15
C ASP A 27 -14.19 -16.34 -7.80
N ALA A 28 -13.86 -15.07 -8.02
CA ALA A 28 -14.81 -14.07 -8.49
C ALA A 28 -14.94 -14.16 -10.01
N ALA A 29 -15.67 -15.17 -10.48
CA ALA A 29 -16.21 -15.17 -11.83
C ALA A 29 -17.24 -14.04 -11.97
N ALA A 30 -16.93 -13.04 -12.80
CA ALA A 30 -17.72 -11.84 -13.01
C ALA A 30 -19.16 -12.16 -13.47
N ARG A 31 -20.18 -11.86 -12.64
CA ARG A 31 -21.57 -11.68 -13.08
C ARG A 31 -22.34 -10.59 -12.31
N ARG A 32 -23.22 -9.95 -13.09
CA ARG A 32 -23.98 -8.69 -12.97
C ARG A 32 -25.13 -8.74 -11.93
N VAL A 33 -25.34 -7.63 -11.19
CA VAL A 33 -26.36 -7.46 -10.12
C VAL A 33 -27.53 -6.53 -10.54
N GLN A 34 -28.72 -6.81 -9.96
CA GLN A 34 -30.03 -6.11 -9.99
C GLN A 34 -30.23 -5.40 -8.62
N GLU A 35 -30.89 -4.24 -8.47
CA GLU A 35 -32.32 -4.11 -8.10
C GLU A 35 -32.76 -2.62 -7.93
N GLY A 36 -34.09 -2.37 -8.05
CA GLY A 36 -34.85 -1.42 -7.20
C GLY A 36 -34.90 0.07 -7.57
N PRO A 37 -36.03 0.80 -7.43
CA PRO A 37 -36.37 1.89 -8.35
C PRO A 37 -35.85 3.29 -7.98
N ARG A 38 -35.37 3.98 -9.03
CA ARG A 38 -35.39 5.43 -9.32
C ARG A 38 -34.61 6.32 -8.34
N ARG A 39 -33.48 6.92 -8.76
CA ARG A 39 -33.44 8.05 -9.71
C ARG A 39 -32.02 8.23 -10.27
N THR A 40 -31.98 8.50 -11.58
CA THR A 40 -30.92 9.15 -12.39
C THR A 40 -29.47 8.65 -12.27
N GLU A 41 -29.00 8.05 -13.36
CA GLU A 41 -27.61 7.66 -13.66
C GLU A 41 -26.69 8.87 -13.82
N THR A 42 -25.39 8.71 -13.57
CA THR A 42 -24.35 9.44 -14.32
C THR A 42 -23.03 8.66 -14.29
N ALA A 43 -22.62 8.15 -15.45
CA ALA A 43 -21.21 7.95 -15.77
C ALA A 43 -20.60 9.33 -16.03
N ALA A 44 -19.42 9.63 -15.48
CA ALA A 44 -18.75 10.90 -15.74
C ALA A 44 -18.25 10.96 -17.19
N HIS A 45 -19.01 11.62 -18.06
CA HIS A 45 -18.54 12.15 -19.34
C HIS A 45 -17.90 13.53 -19.10
N PHE A 46 -16.68 13.75 -19.61
CA PHE A 46 -16.11 15.09 -19.77
C PHE A 46 -16.50 15.60 -21.17
N GLU A 47 -17.32 16.65 -21.23
CA GLU A 47 -17.64 17.33 -22.50
C GLU A 47 -16.54 18.35 -22.84
N SER A 48 -15.81 18.11 -23.93
CA SER A 48 -15.23 19.21 -24.72
C SER A 48 -16.32 19.74 -25.65
N PRO A 49 -16.53 21.07 -25.76
CA PRO A 49 -17.53 21.59 -26.67
C PRO A 49 -16.98 21.50 -28.09
N VAL A 50 -17.76 20.84 -28.96
CA VAL A 50 -17.89 20.97 -30.42
C VAL A 50 -17.82 19.59 -31.08
N GLY A 51 -18.99 19.08 -31.47
CA GLY A 51 -19.11 17.94 -32.37
C GLY A 51 -20.44 17.22 -32.20
N VAL A 52 -21.35 17.37 -33.15
CA VAL A 52 -22.60 16.59 -33.22
C VAL A 52 -22.25 15.10 -33.25
N PRO A 53 -22.85 14.24 -32.41
CA PRO A 53 -22.54 12.82 -32.42
C PRO A 53 -23.03 12.17 -33.74
N PRO A 54 -22.23 11.27 -34.34
CA PRO A 54 -22.63 10.62 -35.58
C PRO A 54 -23.86 9.72 -35.38
N THR A 55 -24.81 9.83 -36.32
CA THR A 55 -26.01 9.00 -36.40
C THR A 55 -25.61 7.55 -36.67
N GLY A 56 -25.73 6.70 -35.64
CA GLY A 56 -25.39 5.27 -35.73
C GLY A 56 -24.69 4.70 -34.49
N ALA A 57 -24.45 5.49 -33.45
CA ALA A 57 -23.95 4.98 -32.18
C ALA A 57 -24.94 3.93 -31.63
N ARG A 58 -24.48 2.68 -31.56
CA ARG A 58 -25.18 1.58 -30.90
C ARG A 58 -25.43 2.03 -29.46
N GLU A 59 -26.69 2.06 -29.03
CA GLU A 59 -27.10 2.36 -27.64
C GLU A 59 -26.08 1.73 -26.66
N PRO A 60 -25.42 2.53 -25.81
CA PRO A 60 -24.41 2.00 -24.91
C PRO A 60 -25.07 0.93 -24.07
N ARG A 61 -24.56 -0.30 -24.18
CA ARG A 61 -25.08 -1.45 -23.43
C ARG A 61 -24.93 -1.12 -21.95
N ALA A 62 -26.03 -0.72 -21.30
CA ALA A 62 -26.03 -0.31 -19.91
C ALA A 62 -25.30 -1.39 -19.08
N LEU A 63 -24.12 -1.06 -18.57
CA LEU A 63 -23.34 -1.94 -17.67
C LEU A 63 -24.09 -2.06 -16.34
N PRO A 64 -23.92 -3.15 -15.59
CA PRO A 64 -24.66 -3.28 -14.35
C PRO A 64 -24.06 -2.41 -13.27
N LYS A 65 -24.91 -1.97 -12.35
CA LYS A 65 -24.41 -1.40 -11.11
C LYS A 65 -23.71 -2.50 -10.33
N VAL A 66 -22.52 -2.19 -9.84
CA VAL A 66 -21.69 -3.05 -9.00
C VAL A 66 -21.27 -2.25 -7.77
N PRO A 67 -20.88 -2.91 -6.66
CA PRO A 67 -20.24 -2.21 -5.56
C PRO A 67 -19.07 -1.36 -6.06
N TRP A 68 -18.85 -0.22 -5.42
CA TRP A 68 -17.86 0.78 -5.84
C TRP A 68 -16.44 0.20 -6.08
N PRO A 69 -15.92 -0.76 -5.29
CA PRO A 69 -14.65 -1.44 -5.57
C PRO A 69 -14.54 -2.14 -6.93
N TYR A 70 -15.66 -2.47 -7.58
CA TYR A 70 -15.69 -3.26 -8.83
C TYR A 70 -16.06 -2.44 -10.07
N GLY A 71 -16.31 -1.14 -9.93
CA GLY A 71 -16.74 -0.31 -11.06
C GLY A 71 -16.56 1.20 -10.87
N GLY A 72 -16.01 1.64 -9.74
CA GLY A 72 -15.74 3.05 -9.46
C GLY A 72 -14.49 3.61 -10.16
N PHE A 73 -13.69 2.76 -10.81
CA PHE A 73 -12.44 3.14 -11.46
C PHE A 73 -12.09 2.23 -12.65
N CYS A 74 -11.38 2.79 -13.61
CA CYS A 74 -10.84 2.08 -14.78
C CYS A 74 -9.42 1.61 -14.44
N LEU A 75 -9.28 0.37 -13.97
CA LEU A 75 -7.99 -0.19 -13.54
C LEU A 75 -6.94 -0.18 -14.67
N GLU A 76 -7.40 -0.39 -15.91
CA GLU A 76 -6.58 -0.37 -17.11
C GLU A 76 -5.94 1.00 -17.35
N SER A 77 -6.63 2.09 -16.98
CA SER A 77 -6.07 3.45 -17.07
C SER A 77 -5.14 3.78 -15.90
N MET A 78 -5.13 2.96 -14.85
CA MET A 78 -4.35 3.18 -13.62
C MET A 78 -3.04 2.38 -13.59
N GLU A 79 -2.70 1.69 -14.68
CA GLU A 79 -1.54 0.78 -14.76
C GLU A 79 -0.23 1.44 -14.28
N ALA A 80 -0.07 2.75 -14.51
CA ALA A 80 1.12 3.49 -14.11
C ALA A 80 1.20 3.87 -12.61
N HIS A 81 0.10 3.83 -11.85
CA HIS A 81 0.09 4.38 -10.48
C HIS A 81 -0.74 3.61 -9.43
N GLY A 82 -1.65 2.73 -9.84
CA GLY A 82 -2.56 2.06 -8.90
C GLY A 82 -3.16 0.74 -9.41
N GLY A 83 -2.84 0.33 -10.64
CA GLY A 83 -3.33 -0.92 -11.24
C GLY A 83 -2.41 -2.12 -11.08
N TRP A 84 -1.29 -2.00 -10.36
CA TRP A 84 -0.34 -3.11 -10.19
C TRP A 84 -0.95 -4.24 -9.35
N ILE A 85 -0.82 -5.46 -9.85
CA ILE A 85 -1.18 -6.69 -9.15
C ILE A 85 0.11 -7.42 -8.78
N SER A 86 0.26 -7.73 -7.49
CA SER A 86 1.45 -8.41 -6.98
C SER A 86 1.13 -9.27 -5.77
N SER A 87 1.95 -10.28 -5.52
CA SER A 87 1.92 -11.02 -4.26
C SER A 87 2.69 -10.26 -3.17
N ALA A 88 2.37 -10.51 -1.90
CA ALA A 88 3.12 -9.92 -0.79
C ALA A 88 4.61 -10.33 -0.81
N VAL A 89 4.91 -11.55 -1.26
CA VAL A 89 6.28 -12.07 -1.38
C VAL A 89 7.06 -11.32 -2.45
N ASP A 90 6.45 -11.04 -3.60
CA ASP A 90 7.11 -10.33 -4.68
C ASP A 90 7.35 -8.85 -4.32
N LEU A 91 6.42 -8.20 -3.63
CA LEU A 91 6.62 -6.85 -3.10
C LEU A 91 7.73 -6.81 -2.05
N ALA A 92 7.77 -7.78 -1.13
CA ALA A 92 8.84 -7.89 -0.16
C ALA A 92 10.21 -8.12 -0.83
N ARG A 93 10.25 -8.94 -1.89
CA ARG A 93 11.46 -9.15 -2.71
C ARG A 93 11.89 -7.86 -3.41
N PHE A 94 10.95 -7.14 -4.02
CA PHE A 94 11.20 -5.85 -4.64
C PHE A 94 11.77 -4.83 -3.65
N ALA A 95 11.14 -4.67 -2.48
CA ALA A 95 11.64 -3.76 -1.44
C ALA A 95 13.03 -4.17 -0.94
N SER A 96 13.30 -5.47 -0.80
CA SER A 96 14.59 -5.99 -0.36
C SER A 96 15.71 -5.74 -1.36
N ALA A 97 15.40 -5.77 -2.67
CA ALA A 97 16.36 -5.48 -3.72
C ALA A 97 16.87 -4.02 -3.72
N LEU A 98 16.24 -3.12 -2.94
CA LEU A 98 16.62 -1.72 -2.80
C LEU A 98 17.41 -1.43 -1.50
N HIS A 99 17.67 -2.43 -0.66
CA HIS A 99 18.41 -2.26 0.61
C HIS A 99 19.92 -2.09 0.42
N ASP A 100 20.49 -2.71 -0.60
CA ASP A 100 21.92 -2.60 -0.94
C ASP A 100 22.04 -1.89 -2.30
N PRO A 101 22.19 -0.55 -2.32
CA PRO A 101 22.31 0.19 -3.56
C PRO A 101 23.56 -0.15 -4.38
N ASP A 102 24.61 -0.66 -3.72
CA ASP A 102 25.91 -0.94 -4.34
C ASP A 102 25.92 -2.30 -5.05
N HIS A 103 25.15 -3.27 -4.54
CA HIS A 103 25.06 -4.62 -5.10
C HIS A 103 23.65 -5.01 -5.57
N GLY A 104 22.73 -4.04 -5.61
CA GLY A 104 21.34 -4.24 -6.00
C GLY A 104 21.20 -4.65 -7.48
N PRO A 105 20.27 -5.56 -7.81
CA PRO A 105 20.15 -6.09 -9.17
C PRO A 105 19.36 -5.18 -10.14
N LEU A 106 18.72 -4.12 -9.64
CA LEU A 106 17.72 -3.36 -10.39
C LEU A 106 18.25 -2.06 -10.97
N LEU A 107 18.92 -1.26 -10.14
CA LEU A 107 19.26 0.13 -10.45
C LEU A 107 20.69 0.45 -9.99
N LYS A 108 21.32 1.40 -10.67
CA LYS A 108 22.62 1.92 -10.26
C LYS A 108 22.50 2.65 -8.91
N PRO A 109 23.56 2.66 -8.08
CA PRO A 109 23.54 3.34 -6.78
C PRO A 109 23.09 4.81 -6.88
N GLN A 110 23.56 5.53 -7.91
CA GLN A 110 23.23 6.93 -8.15
C GLN A 110 21.74 7.13 -8.47
N THR A 111 21.13 6.18 -9.21
CA THR A 111 19.69 6.23 -9.51
C THR A 111 18.86 5.98 -8.26
N ILE A 112 19.31 5.09 -7.37
CA ILE A 112 18.65 4.85 -6.07
C ILE A 112 18.77 6.07 -5.16
N GLN A 113 19.90 6.78 -5.18
CA GLN A 113 20.06 8.05 -4.48
C GLN A 113 19.08 9.10 -5.01
N THR A 114 18.98 9.28 -6.34
CA THR A 114 18.01 10.21 -6.93
C THR A 114 16.57 9.82 -6.60
N MET A 115 16.23 8.52 -6.66
CA MET A 115 14.89 8.02 -6.36
C MET A 115 14.42 8.43 -4.95
N HIS A 116 15.34 8.49 -4.00
CA HIS A 116 15.06 8.81 -2.62
C HIS A 116 15.45 10.23 -2.22
N ALA A 117 15.91 11.05 -3.16
CA ALA A 117 16.27 12.43 -2.87
C ALA A 117 15.01 13.29 -2.61
N PRO A 118 15.10 14.30 -1.74
CA PRO A 118 14.01 15.24 -1.57
C PRO A 118 13.79 16.04 -2.86
N PRO A 119 12.54 16.42 -3.16
CA PRO A 119 12.27 17.32 -4.27
C PRO A 119 12.91 18.69 -4.01
N GLU A 120 13.13 19.42 -5.10
CA GLU A 120 13.65 20.79 -5.06
C GLU A 120 12.71 21.70 -4.25
N PRO A 121 13.25 22.70 -3.52
CA PRO A 121 12.44 23.74 -2.90
C PRO A 121 11.50 24.42 -3.91
N PRO A 122 10.29 24.84 -3.51
CA PRO A 122 9.80 24.92 -2.12
C PRO A 122 9.13 23.62 -1.62
N VAL A 123 9.13 22.55 -2.41
CA VAL A 123 8.38 21.32 -2.09
C VAL A 123 8.97 20.64 -0.86
N SER A 124 8.10 20.14 0.02
CA SER A 124 8.50 19.46 1.26
C SER A 124 9.43 20.28 2.16
N ARG A 125 9.34 21.61 2.11
CA ARG A 125 10.05 22.51 3.03
C ARG A 125 9.11 23.08 4.09
N ASN A 126 9.67 23.36 5.26
CA ASN A 126 9.06 24.19 6.30
C ASN A 126 9.18 25.67 5.92
N GLU A 127 8.55 26.55 6.69
CA GLU A 127 8.56 28.01 6.45
C GLU A 127 9.98 28.61 6.50
N ASP A 128 10.88 28.03 7.30
CA ASP A 128 12.28 28.43 7.43
C ASP A 128 13.20 27.86 6.32
N GLY A 129 12.64 27.10 5.36
CA GLY A 129 13.37 26.46 4.28
C GLY A 129 14.01 25.11 4.63
N SER A 130 13.91 24.65 5.88
CA SER A 130 14.36 23.31 6.28
C SER A 130 13.46 22.21 5.66
N LEU A 131 13.99 21.00 5.50
CA LEU A 131 13.22 19.87 4.98
C LEU A 131 12.21 19.39 6.04
N LYS A 132 10.99 19.06 5.62
CA LYS A 132 9.99 18.42 6.49
C LYS A 132 10.50 17.07 7.00
N ASP A 133 9.94 16.61 8.14
CA ASP A 133 10.28 15.33 8.77
C ASP A 133 10.22 14.12 7.82
N HIS A 134 9.38 14.22 6.80
CA HIS A 134 9.34 13.30 5.68
C HIS A 134 8.97 14.03 4.39
N TYR A 135 9.30 13.41 3.27
CA TYR A 135 9.02 13.94 1.94
C TYR A 135 8.71 12.81 0.96
N TYR A 136 8.11 13.17 -0.17
CA TYR A 136 7.85 12.22 -1.26
C TYR A 136 8.98 12.31 -2.30
N GLY A 137 9.73 11.23 -2.47
CA GLY A 137 10.69 11.04 -3.56
C GLY A 137 10.02 10.47 -4.82
N CYS A 138 10.79 9.79 -5.66
CA CYS A 138 10.27 9.14 -6.86
C CYS A 138 9.55 7.83 -6.50
N GLY A 139 8.30 7.94 -6.03
CA GLY A 139 7.45 6.78 -5.73
C GLY A 139 7.58 6.23 -4.31
N TRP A 140 8.21 6.98 -3.40
CA TRP A 140 8.37 6.59 -2.00
C TRP A 140 8.19 7.79 -1.08
N LEU A 141 7.45 7.63 0.01
CA LEU A 141 7.63 8.48 1.18
C LEU A 141 8.96 8.13 1.84
N VAL A 142 9.71 9.15 2.24
CA VAL A 142 11.05 9.04 2.82
C VAL A 142 11.08 9.81 4.13
N ARG A 143 11.48 9.13 5.21
CA ARG A 143 11.71 9.72 6.53
C ARG A 143 13.15 9.45 6.95
N PRO A 144 14.04 10.47 6.93
CA PRO A 144 15.37 10.35 7.52
C PRO A 144 15.28 9.91 8.99
N VAL A 145 16.17 9.01 9.43
CA VAL A 145 16.20 8.53 10.81
C VAL A 145 17.63 8.43 11.32
N GLY A 146 17.89 8.96 12.52
CA GLY A 146 19.19 8.88 13.17
C GLY A 146 20.28 9.68 12.44
N LYS A 147 21.45 9.06 12.22
CA LYS A 147 22.61 9.69 11.58
C LYS A 147 22.41 9.81 10.06
N GLU A 148 23.21 10.69 9.44
CA GLU A 148 23.23 10.92 8.00
C GLU A 148 23.30 9.60 7.19
N GLY A 149 22.49 9.52 6.15
CA GLY A 149 22.44 8.39 5.22
C GLY A 149 21.42 7.28 5.56
N LYS A 150 20.70 7.36 6.69
CA LYS A 150 19.64 6.40 7.05
C LYS A 150 18.25 7.02 6.91
N ALA A 151 17.33 6.25 6.33
CA ALA A 151 15.92 6.62 6.24
C ALA A 151 15.02 5.37 6.26
N ASN A 152 13.78 5.57 6.69
CA ASN A 152 12.69 4.63 6.43
C ASN A 152 11.95 5.10 5.15
N TYR A 153 11.48 4.13 4.38
CA TYR A 153 10.80 4.35 3.12
C TYR A 153 9.49 3.59 3.12
N TRP A 154 8.42 4.19 2.61
CA TRP A 154 7.16 3.48 2.48
C TRP A 154 6.31 3.99 1.33
N HIS A 155 5.36 3.17 0.90
CA HIS A 155 4.31 3.58 0.00
C HIS A 155 3.01 2.91 0.44
N THR A 156 1.92 3.68 0.46
CA THR A 156 0.59 3.20 0.81
C THR A 156 -0.27 3.16 -0.46
N GLY A 157 -0.98 2.05 -0.68
CA GLY A 157 -2.04 1.96 -1.66
C GLY A 157 -3.39 2.04 -0.97
N SER A 158 -4.30 2.82 -1.54
CA SER A 158 -5.63 2.99 -0.98
C SER A 158 -6.61 3.17 -2.13
N LEU A 159 -7.23 2.07 -2.55
CA LEU A 159 -8.38 2.07 -3.42
C LEU A 159 -9.60 1.58 -2.64
N PRO A 160 -10.81 1.99 -3.02
CA PRO A 160 -12.00 1.40 -2.42
C PRO A 160 -11.98 -0.12 -2.51
N GLY A 161 -12.09 -0.80 -1.37
CA GLY A 161 -12.00 -2.25 -1.27
C GLY A 161 -10.58 -2.83 -1.17
N THR A 162 -9.53 -2.01 -1.21
CA THR A 162 -8.13 -2.49 -1.09
C THR A 162 -7.24 -1.49 -0.36
N TYR A 163 -6.54 -1.96 0.66
CA TYR A 163 -5.48 -1.23 1.33
C TYR A 163 -4.15 -1.99 1.21
N THR A 164 -3.07 -1.27 0.90
CA THR A 164 -1.73 -1.85 0.85
C THR A 164 -0.72 -0.96 1.53
N LEU A 165 0.33 -1.58 2.08
CA LEU A 165 1.45 -0.90 2.69
C LEU A 165 2.73 -1.66 2.35
N LEU A 166 3.71 -0.96 1.81
CA LEU A 166 5.06 -1.46 1.59
C LEU A 166 6.03 -0.60 2.39
N VAL A 167 6.83 -1.22 3.26
CA VAL A 167 7.79 -0.51 4.11
C VAL A 167 9.19 -1.10 3.94
N ARG A 168 10.18 -0.22 3.94
CA ARG A 168 11.61 -0.50 4.01
C ARG A 168 12.20 0.32 5.16
N ARG A 169 12.67 -0.33 6.22
CA ARG A 169 13.31 0.34 7.35
C ARG A 169 14.82 0.47 7.15
N SER A 170 15.38 1.48 7.80
CA SER A 170 16.82 1.74 7.86
C SER A 170 17.66 0.66 8.55
N ASP A 171 17.03 -0.30 9.25
CA ASP A 171 17.67 -1.44 9.91
C ASP A 171 17.69 -2.71 9.06
N GLY A 172 17.32 -2.61 7.78
CA GLY A 172 17.36 -3.73 6.84
C GLY A 172 16.08 -4.59 6.82
N VAL A 173 15.07 -4.24 7.61
CA VAL A 173 13.78 -4.95 7.62
C VAL A 173 12.80 -4.34 6.62
N SER A 174 12.11 -5.17 5.84
CA SER A 174 11.02 -4.77 4.95
C SER A 174 9.79 -5.62 5.18
N TRP A 175 8.61 -5.07 4.92
CA TRP A 175 7.36 -5.84 4.88
C TRP A 175 6.38 -5.28 3.86
N ALA A 176 5.47 -6.16 3.44
CA ALA A 176 4.34 -5.83 2.59
C ALA A 176 3.04 -6.30 3.27
N VAL A 177 2.02 -5.45 3.25
CA VAL A 177 0.67 -5.73 3.74
C VAL A 177 -0.29 -5.53 2.58
N LEU A 178 -1.16 -6.52 2.35
CA LEU A 178 -2.21 -6.48 1.33
C LEU A 178 -3.53 -6.87 1.99
N PHE A 179 -4.49 -5.95 2.00
CA PHE A 179 -5.84 -6.20 2.46
C PHE A 179 -6.82 -6.09 1.29
N ASN A 180 -7.69 -7.09 1.14
CA ASN A 180 -8.85 -7.05 0.23
C ASN A 180 -10.03 -6.32 0.87
N GLN A 181 -9.72 -5.28 1.63
CA GLN A 181 -10.65 -4.32 2.17
C GLN A 181 -9.93 -2.98 2.32
N ARG A 182 -10.72 -1.92 2.31
CA ARG A 182 -10.34 -0.63 2.85
C ARG A 182 -11.41 -0.28 3.88
N SER A 183 -11.00 -0.11 5.13
CA SER A 183 -11.90 0.17 6.24
C SER A 183 -12.44 1.59 6.11
N ASP A 184 -13.76 1.73 6.23
CA ASP A 184 -14.44 3.01 6.44
C ASP A 184 -14.79 3.19 7.94
N ASP A 185 -14.34 2.29 8.83
CA ASP A 185 -14.54 2.39 10.27
C ASP A 185 -13.38 3.14 10.92
N ASP A 186 -13.65 4.37 11.37
CA ASP A 186 -12.68 5.22 12.07
C ASP A 186 -12.11 4.58 13.35
N LYS A 187 -12.78 3.57 13.93
CA LYS A 187 -12.30 2.85 15.12
C LYS A 187 -11.30 1.76 14.81
N LEU A 188 -11.24 1.32 13.55
CA LEU A 188 -10.32 0.30 13.06
C LEU A 188 -9.72 0.75 11.73
N PRO A 189 -8.94 1.84 11.72
CA PRO A 189 -8.34 2.32 10.49
C PRO A 189 -7.21 1.38 10.07
N ASP A 190 -7.13 1.08 8.77
CA ASP A 190 -6.11 0.17 8.23
C ASP A 190 -4.68 0.62 8.56
N SER A 191 -4.46 1.92 8.77
CA SER A 191 -3.18 2.51 9.14
C SER A 191 -2.60 2.01 10.46
N GLU A 192 -3.41 1.46 11.38
CA GLU A 192 -2.93 0.90 12.65
C GLU A 192 -2.02 -0.33 12.45
N ILE A 193 -2.05 -0.95 11.27
CA ILE A 193 -1.14 -2.06 10.96
C ILE A 193 0.33 -1.63 10.98
N ASP A 194 0.64 -0.40 10.57
CA ASP A 194 2.01 0.09 10.46
C ASP A 194 2.73 0.18 11.82
N PRO A 195 2.20 0.91 12.84
CA PRO A 195 2.83 0.94 14.15
C PRO A 195 2.85 -0.44 14.82
N ALA A 196 1.88 -1.32 14.55
CA ALA A 196 1.89 -2.70 15.06
C ALA A 196 3.05 -3.52 14.48
N LEU A 197 3.29 -3.45 13.18
CA LEU A 197 4.40 -4.16 12.53
C LEU A 197 5.76 -3.56 12.90
N HIS A 198 5.84 -2.24 13.07
CA HIS A 198 7.03 -1.60 13.62
C HIS A 198 7.39 -2.16 15.01
N ARG A 199 6.42 -2.26 15.93
CA ARG A 199 6.62 -2.87 17.26
C ARG A 199 7.04 -4.33 17.16
N ALA A 200 6.37 -5.13 16.33
CA ALA A 200 6.69 -6.53 16.14
C ALA A 200 8.13 -6.71 15.62
N ALA A 201 8.51 -5.97 14.57
CA ALA A 201 9.85 -6.02 14.00
C ALA A 201 10.93 -5.58 15.01
N SER A 202 10.65 -4.57 15.84
CA SER A 202 11.57 -4.12 16.89
C SER A 202 11.71 -5.10 18.07
N ALA A 203 10.73 -6.01 18.26
CA ALA A 203 10.78 -7.04 19.29
C ALA A 203 11.54 -8.31 18.86
N VAL A 204 11.82 -8.48 17.56
CA VAL A 204 12.60 -9.62 17.07
C VAL A 204 14.08 -9.42 17.37
N THR A 205 14.65 -10.29 18.21
CA THR A 205 16.06 -10.21 18.62
C THR A 205 17.00 -10.96 17.67
N GLU A 206 16.50 -11.99 16.98
CA GLU A 206 17.27 -12.78 16.02
C GLU A 206 16.39 -13.14 14.82
N TRP A 207 16.84 -12.78 13.62
CA TRP A 207 16.18 -13.15 12.37
C TRP A 207 16.78 -14.46 11.81
N PRO A 208 15.96 -15.35 11.25
CA PRO A 208 16.47 -16.55 10.60
C PRO A 208 17.38 -16.19 9.42
N LYS A 209 18.49 -16.91 9.27
CA LYS A 209 19.47 -16.71 8.18
C LYS A 209 19.05 -17.35 6.85
N VAL A 210 17.90 -18.03 6.83
CA VAL A 210 17.43 -18.77 5.66
C VAL A 210 16.70 -17.82 4.73
N ASP A 211 17.15 -17.75 3.47
CA ASP A 211 16.42 -17.07 2.41
C ASP A 211 15.33 -17.98 1.85
N LEU A 212 14.08 -17.55 1.99
CA LEU A 212 12.90 -18.26 1.50
C LEU A 212 12.44 -17.79 0.11
N PHE A 213 13.03 -16.73 -0.47
CA PHE A 213 12.59 -16.20 -1.77
C PHE A 213 12.66 -17.23 -2.89
N SER A 214 13.66 -18.12 -2.86
CA SER A 214 13.84 -19.21 -3.82
C SER A 214 12.73 -20.27 -3.76
N GLN A 215 12.09 -20.46 -2.62
CA GLN A 215 10.99 -21.41 -2.47
C GLN A 215 9.69 -20.88 -3.11
N TYR A 216 9.55 -19.56 -3.12
CA TYR A 216 8.37 -18.85 -3.63
C TYR A 216 8.61 -18.18 -5.00
N SER A 217 9.77 -18.37 -5.63
CA SER A 217 10.08 -17.82 -6.96
C SER A 217 9.56 -18.70 -8.11
N ARG A 218 8.54 -19.54 -7.88
CA ARG A 218 8.04 -20.46 -8.90
C ARG A 218 7.22 -19.73 -9.97
N LEU A 219 7.89 -19.30 -11.03
CA LEU A 219 7.43 -19.62 -12.38
C LEU A 219 8.16 -20.90 -12.80
N ASN A 220 7.65 -22.06 -12.40
CA ASN A 220 7.90 -23.25 -13.19
C ASN A 220 7.20 -23.02 -14.54
N ARG A 221 7.96 -22.61 -15.55
CA ARG A 221 7.62 -22.81 -16.96
C ARG A 221 8.59 -23.83 -17.52
#